data_AF-A0A3D4HTY1-F1
#
_entry.id   AF-A0A3D4HTY1-F1
#
_cell.length_a   1.000
_cell.length_b   1.000
_cell.length_c   1.000
_cell.angle_alpha   90.00
_cell.angle_beta   90.00
_cell.angle_gamma   90.00
#
_symmetry.space_group_name_H-M   'P 1'
#
loop_
_entity.id
_entity.type
_entity.pdbx_description
1 polymer ?
#
loop_
_entity_poly.entity_id
_entity_poly.type
_entity_poly.pdbx_seq_one_letter_code
_entity_poly.pdbx_strand_id
1 'polypeptide(L)'
;DRIAVMYLGNIVELATSKELYGNTLHPYSQALLSAVPIPDPDKEAQKQRQILTGDVPSPINTPKGCPFAGRCPYVMDICRQEKPVLEMKQGHLVACHKVTK
;
A
#
# COMPACT_ATOMS: atom_id res chain seq x y z
N ASP A 1 -15.02 -8.27 10.22
CA ASP A 1 -14.28 -8.95 9.12
C ASP A 1 -12.91 -8.33 8.88
N ARG A 2 -12.04 -9.05 8.17
CA ARG A 2 -10.67 -8.62 7.80
C ARG A 2 -10.56 -8.39 6.30
N ILE A 3 -9.69 -7.47 5.88
CA ILE A 3 -9.42 -7.15 4.47
C ILE A 3 -7.94 -7.39 4.21
N ALA A 4 -7.63 -8.17 3.17
CA ALA A 4 -6.28 -8.34 2.65
C ALA A 4 -6.10 -7.50 1.38
N VAL A 5 -5.13 -6.58 1.39
CA VAL A 5 -4.74 -5.80 0.23
C VAL A 5 -3.58 -6.52 -0.45
N MET A 6 -3.69 -6.71 -1.77
CA MET A 6 -2.69 -7.44 -2.56
C MET A 6 -2.11 -6.58 -3.69
N TYR A 7 -0.82 -6.78 -3.99
CA TYR A 7 -0.15 -6.20 -5.15
C TYR A 7 0.75 -7.23 -5.82
N LEU A 8 0.53 -7.48 -7.12
CA LEU A 8 1.26 -8.48 -7.93
C LEU A 8 1.37 -9.85 -7.23
N GLY A 9 0.24 -10.33 -6.70
CA GLY A 9 0.16 -11.63 -6.01
C GLY A 9 0.68 -11.65 -4.57
N ASN A 10 1.11 -10.52 -4.01
CA ASN A 10 1.64 -10.45 -2.64
C ASN A 10 0.65 -9.72 -1.73
N ILE A 11 0.34 -10.29 -0.56
CA ILE A 11 -0.35 -9.55 0.51
C ILE A 11 0.61 -8.47 1.01
N VAL A 12 0.19 -7.22 0.90
CA VAL A 12 0.99 -6.07 1.35
C VAL A 12 0.50 -5.52 2.68
N GLU A 13 -0.79 -5.71 2.99
CA GLU A 13 -1.42 -5.27 4.22
C GLU A 13 -2.66 -6.13 4.52
N LEU A 14 -2.84 -6.52 5.78
CA LEU A 14 -4.00 -7.26 6.27
C LEU A 14 -4.39 -6.75 7.65
N ALA A 15 -5.62 -6.25 7.76
CA ALA A 15 -6.16 -5.69 8.99
C ALA A 15 -7.68 -5.87 9.07
N THR A 16 -8.28 -5.46 10.19
CA THR A 16 -9.75 -5.31 10.24
C THR A 16 -10.18 -4.20 9.29
N SER A 17 -11.43 -4.23 8.82
CA SER A 17 -11.96 -3.14 7.99
C SER A 17 -11.82 -1.79 8.68
N LYS A 18 -12.17 -1.70 9.96
CA LYS A 18 -12.05 -0.48 10.77
C LYS A 18 -10.63 0.08 10.77
N GLU A 19 -9.64 -0.78 11.03
CA GLU A 19 -8.23 -0.39 11.03
C GLU A 19 -7.75 0.03 9.65
N LEU A 20 -8.14 -0.69 8.59
CA LEU A 20 -7.71 -0.36 7.24
C LEU A 20 -8.23 1.01 6.79
N TYR A 21 -9.48 1.37 7.11
CA TYR A 21 -10.04 2.69 6.75
C TYR A 21 -9.57 3.82 7.68
N GLY A 22 -9.27 3.53 8.95
CA GLY A 22 -8.90 4.55 9.94
C GLY A 22 -7.39 4.80 10.06
N ASN A 23 -6.57 3.77 9.87
CA ASN A 23 -5.13 3.80 10.07
C ASN A 23 -4.39 2.92 9.05
N THR A 24 -4.57 3.20 7.76
CA THR A 24 -3.90 2.46 6.69
C THR A 24 -2.39 2.69 6.71
N LEU A 25 -1.60 1.62 6.67
CA LEU A 25 -0.16 1.69 6.83
C LEU A 25 0.62 1.59 5.52
N HIS A 26 0.27 0.65 4.63
CA HIS A 26 1.05 0.41 3.43
C HIS A 26 0.78 1.51 2.38
N PRO A 27 1.81 2.13 1.75
CA PRO A 27 1.62 3.22 0.80
C PRO A 27 0.71 2.87 -0.40
N TYR A 28 0.75 1.62 -0.86
CA TYR A 28 -0.18 1.15 -1.89
C TYR A 28 -1.64 1.14 -1.41
N SER A 29 -1.92 0.66 -0.20
CA SER A 29 -3.28 0.65 0.37
C SER A 29 -3.79 2.07 0.58
N GLN A 30 -2.92 2.98 1.05
CA GLN A 30 -3.24 4.41 1.17
C GLN A 30 -3.66 5.01 -0.18
N ALA A 31 -2.92 4.68 -1.24
CA ALA A 31 -3.26 5.14 -2.57
C ALA A 31 -4.62 4.60 -3.05
N LEU A 32 -4.90 3.32 -2.84
CA LEU A 32 -6.21 2.72 -3.18
C LEU A 32 -7.36 3.42 -2.43
N LEU A 33 -7.24 3.63 -1.12
CA LEU A 33 -8.28 4.29 -0.33
C LEU A 33 -8.44 5.78 -0.70
N SER A 34 -7.34 6.44 -1.08
CA SER A 34 -7.39 7.82 -1.59
C SER A 34 -8.15 7.93 -2.92
N ALA A 35 -8.34 6.83 -3.65
CA ALA A 35 -9.11 6.80 -4.90
C ALA A 35 -10.61 6.48 -4.72
N VAL A 36 -11.04 6.07 -3.52
CA VAL A 36 -12.46 5.77 -3.24
C VAL A 36 -13.29 7.05 -3.29
N PRO A 37 -14.30 7.18 -4.17
CA PRO A 37 -15.08 8.41 -4.28
C PRO A 37 -15.89 8.67 -3.01
N ILE A 38 -15.96 9.93 -2.60
CA ILE A 38 -16.84 10.41 -1.54
C ILE A 38 -18.15 10.86 -2.19
N PRO A 39 -19.34 10.40 -1.72
CA PRO A 39 -20.62 10.76 -2.32
C PRO A 39 -20.96 12.26 -2.29
N ASP A 40 -20.40 12.96 -1.32
CA ASP A 40 -20.55 14.41 -1.11
C ASP A 40 -19.59 15.17 -2.04
N PRO A 41 -20.09 15.93 -3.03
CA PRO A 41 -19.25 16.59 -4.03
C PRO A 41 -18.27 17.61 -3.45
N ASP A 42 -18.68 18.34 -2.41
CA ASP A 42 -17.83 19.37 -1.79
C ASP A 42 -16.65 18.72 -1.07
N LYS A 43 -16.90 17.59 -0.40
CA LYS A 43 -15.84 16.79 0.24
C LYS A 43 -14.94 16.11 -0.78
N GLU A 44 -15.50 15.60 -1.88
CA GLU A 44 -14.71 14.97 -2.93
C GLU A 44 -13.77 15.99 -3.60
N ALA A 45 -14.23 17.22 -3.82
CA ALA A 45 -13.41 18.31 -4.38
C ALA A 45 -12.22 18.69 -3.48
N GLN A 46 -12.37 18.56 -2.16
CA GLN A 46 -11.30 18.85 -1.19
C GLN A 46 -10.37 17.66 -0.95
N LYS A 47 -10.70 16.48 -1.46
CA LYS A 47 -9.95 15.25 -1.20
C LYS A 47 -8.59 15.26 -1.90
N GLN A 48 -7.51 15.05 -1.13
CA GLN A 48 -6.19 14.82 -1.70
C GLN A 48 -6.06 13.37 -2.18
N ARG A 49 -5.99 13.19 -3.50
CA ARG A 49 -5.72 11.88 -4.11
C ARG A 49 -4.23 11.62 -4.18
N GLN A 50 -3.79 10.45 -3.75
CA GLN A 50 -2.42 10.01 -3.98
C GLN A 50 -2.33 9.43 -5.39
N ILE A 51 -1.72 10.19 -6.31
CA ILE A 51 -1.49 9.75 -7.68
C ILE A 51 -0.26 8.86 -7.70
N LEU A 52 -0.45 7.57 -8.01
CA LEU A 52 0.66 6.65 -8.23
C LEU A 52 1.26 6.90 -9.62
N THR A 53 2.53 7.28 -9.64
CA THR A 53 3.31 7.46 -10.87
C THR A 53 4.05 6.18 -11.25
N GLY A 54 4.36 6.03 -12.54
CA GLY A 54 5.08 4.88 -13.08
C GLY A 54 4.19 3.68 -13.41
N ASP A 55 4.72 2.81 -14.27
CA ASP A 55 4.00 1.66 -14.80
C ASP A 55 3.93 0.49 -13.82
N VAL A 56 2.89 -0.31 -13.96
CA VAL A 56 2.76 -1.59 -13.25
C VAL A 56 3.79 -2.56 -13.83
N PRO A 57 4.73 -3.11 -13.04
CA PRO A 57 5.72 -4.03 -13.57
C PRO A 57 5.08 -5.35 -13.99
N SER A 58 5.71 -6.03 -14.95
CA SER A 58 5.24 -7.32 -15.44
C SER A 58 5.18 -8.35 -14.32
N PRO A 59 4.08 -9.10 -14.17
CA PRO A 59 3.99 -10.19 -13.20
C PRO A 59 4.87 -11.39 -13.55
N ILE A 60 5.39 -11.47 -14.78
CA ILE A 60 6.33 -12.52 -15.22
C ILE A 60 7.74 -12.25 -14.66
N ASN A 61 8.15 -10.99 -14.64
CA ASN A 61 9.48 -10.55 -14.20
C ASN A 61 9.34 -9.71 -12.93
N THR A 62 9.03 -10.37 -11.81
CA THR A 62 8.86 -9.71 -10.53
C THR A 62 10.18 -9.10 -10.05
N PRO A 63 10.18 -7.84 -9.55
CA PRO A 63 11.37 -7.24 -8.96
C PRO A 63 11.91 -8.09 -7.79
N LYS A 64 13.25 -8.12 -7.63
CA LYS A 64 13.91 -8.83 -6.51
C LYS A 64 13.47 -8.27 -5.15
N GLY A 65 13.30 -6.95 -5.06
CA GLY A 65 12.88 -6.25 -3.85
C GLY A 65 11.36 -6.19 -3.66
N CYS A 66 10.89 -5.15 -2.98
CA CYS A 66 9.47 -4.82 -2.88
C CYS A 66 8.85 -4.67 -4.29
N PRO A 67 7.79 -5.42 -4.64
CA PRO A 67 7.14 -5.32 -5.95
C PRO A 67 6.59 -3.93 -6.26
N PHE A 68 6.30 -3.15 -5.22
CA PHE A 68 5.76 -1.79 -5.33
C PHE A 68 6.84 -0.70 -5.38
N ALA A 69 8.13 -1.03 -5.27
CA ALA A 69 9.22 -0.05 -5.18
C ALA A 69 9.26 0.96 -6.34
N GLY A 70 8.91 0.55 -7.56
CA GLY A 70 8.90 1.44 -8.73
C GLY A 70 7.81 2.51 -8.72
N ARG A 71 6.77 2.34 -7.90
CA ARG A 71 5.60 3.24 -7.81
C ARG A 71 5.41 3.82 -6.41
N CYS A 72 6.24 3.41 -5.45
CA CYS A 72 6.15 3.85 -4.07
C CYS A 72 6.77 5.24 -3.92
N PRO A 73 6.03 6.25 -3.42
CA PRO A 73 6.59 7.58 -3.18
C PRO A 73 7.60 7.60 -2.02
N TYR A 74 7.64 6.54 -1.22
CA TYR A 74 8.57 6.37 -0.10
C TYR A 74 9.58 5.24 -0.32
N VAL A 75 9.95 4.98 -1.57
CA VAL A 75 10.94 3.95 -1.89
C VAL A 75 12.29 4.28 -1.26
N MET A 76 12.94 3.26 -0.68
CA MET A 76 14.29 3.32 -0.11
C MET A 76 15.16 2.28 -0.81
N ASP A 77 16.48 2.35 -0.66
CA ASP A 77 17.41 1.40 -1.29
C ASP A 77 17.13 -0.05 -0.91
N ILE A 78 16.82 -0.30 0.37
CA ILE A 78 16.43 -1.63 0.86
C ILE A 78 15.19 -2.17 0.12
N CYS A 79 14.25 -1.30 -0.29
CA CYS A 79 13.05 -1.72 -1.03
C CYS A 79 13.39 -2.25 -2.43
N ARG A 80 14.53 -1.87 -3.02
CA ARG A 80 14.95 -2.37 -4.33
C ARG A 80 15.75 -3.67 -4.21
N GLN A 81 16.35 -3.92 -3.05
CA GLN A 81 17.26 -5.03 -2.80
C GLN A 81 16.56 -6.23 -2.16
N GLU A 82 15.62 -5.97 -1.24
CA GLU A 82 14.99 -6.97 -0.40
C GLU A 82 13.47 -6.80 -0.36
N LYS A 83 12.76 -7.92 -0.49
CA LYS A 83 11.32 -7.97 -0.34
C LYS A 83 10.94 -7.87 1.14
N PRO A 84 10.06 -6.94 1.53
CA PRO A 84 9.62 -6.86 2.92
C PRO A 84 8.81 -8.11 3.30
N VAL A 85 9.01 -8.56 4.54
CA VAL A 85 8.26 -9.67 5.13
C VAL A 85 6.93 -9.15 5.67
N LEU A 86 5.86 -9.95 5.52
CA LEU A 86 4.58 -9.66 6.13
C LEU A 86 4.68 -9.91 7.64
N GLU A 87 4.67 -8.85 8.42
CA GLU A 87 4.85 -8.94 9.88
C GLU A 87 3.87 -8.02 10.61
N MET A 88 3.65 -8.28 11.90
CA MET A 88 2.70 -7.51 12.70
C MET A 88 3.32 -6.17 13.10
N LYS A 89 2.70 -5.06 12.66
CA LYS A 89 3.11 -3.67 12.91
C LYS A 89 1.89 -2.84 13.23
N GLN A 90 1.91 -2.14 14.37
CA GLN A 90 0.82 -1.23 14.77
C GLN A 90 -0.60 -1.85 14.67
N GLY A 91 -0.74 -3.16 14.93
CA GLY A 91 -2.03 -3.87 14.86
C GLY A 91 -2.42 -4.42 13.47
N HIS A 92 -1.57 -4.26 12.46
CA HIS A 92 -1.77 -4.75 11.09
C HIS A 92 -0.71 -5.80 10.75
N LEU A 93 -0.99 -6.73 9.84
CA LEU A 93 0.04 -7.51 9.16
C LEU A 93 0.47 -6.73 7.91
N VAL A 94 1.71 -6.25 7.86
CA VAL A 94 2.20 -5.34 6.79
C VAL A 94 3.56 -5.77 6.25
N ALA A 95 3.67 -5.80 4.92
CA ALA A 95 4.93 -6.03 4.22
C ALA A 95 5.49 -4.70 3.69
N CYS A 96 6.11 -3.90 4.58
CA CYS A 96 6.70 -2.61 4.22
C CYS A 96 7.93 -2.30 5.08
N HIS A 97 9.03 -1.84 4.47
CA HIS A 97 10.24 -1.42 5.18
C HIS A 97 10.13 -0.06 5.89
N LYS A 98 9.25 0.83 5.40
CA LYS A 98 9.01 2.16 6.02
C LYS A 98 8.21 2.05 7.31
N VAL A 99 7.30 1.08 7.41
CA VAL A 99 6.43 0.91 8.57
C VAL A 99 7.25 0.24 9.67
N THR A 100 7.36 0.91 10.80
CA THR A 100 8.00 0.37 12.01
C THR A 100 6.97 -0.33 12.89
N LYS A 101 7.45 -1.17 13.81
CA LYS A 101 6.60 -1.84 14.80
C LYS A 101 5.81 -0.85 15.65
#